data_AF-A0A419RTB2-F1
#
_entry.id   AF-A0A419RTB2-F1
#
_cell.length_a   1.000
_cell.length_b   1.000
_cell.length_c   1.000
_cell.angle_alpha   90.00
_cell.angle_beta   90.00
_cell.angle_gamma   90.00
#
_symmetry.space_group_name_H-M   'P 1'
#
loop_
_entity.id
_entity.type
_entity.pdbx_description
1 polymer ?
#
loop_
_entity_poly.entity_id
_entity_poly.type
_entity_poly.pdbx_seq_one_letter_code
_entity_poly.pdbx_strand_id
1 'polypeptide(L)'
;MKKSVFVIIVACFGLGSCQHAPESVPVAPEYREAHALAQAACAGCHSVEPYGLSPNPAAPEFPRIANARGLTRDSLANWLTEAHNYPEQMDFYLDEEEVETLSAYILTLRREDYHPPY
;
A
#
# COMPACT_ATOMS: atom_id res chain seq x y z
N MET A 1 42.31 -40.59 43.18
CA MET A 1 42.55 -39.68 42.03
C MET A 1 41.20 -39.25 41.49
N LYS A 2 40.88 -37.97 41.62
CA LYS A 2 39.59 -37.32 41.32
C LYS A 2 39.45 -37.16 39.79
N LYS A 3 38.31 -37.53 39.20
CA LYS A 3 37.95 -37.11 37.84
C LYS A 3 36.59 -36.42 37.94
N SER A 4 36.62 -35.10 38.10
CA SER A 4 35.43 -34.26 38.01
C SER A 4 35.03 -34.12 36.55
N VAL A 5 33.83 -34.55 36.19
CA VAL A 5 33.24 -34.33 34.88
C VAL A 5 32.54 -32.98 34.93
N PHE A 6 33.02 -32.01 34.14
CA PHE A 6 32.39 -30.71 33.98
C PHE A 6 31.40 -30.81 32.82
N VAL A 7 30.11 -30.92 33.11
CA VAL A 7 29.05 -30.83 32.10
C VAL A 7 28.79 -29.34 31.87
N ILE A 8 29.27 -28.82 30.74
CA ILE A 8 28.92 -27.47 30.29
C ILE A 8 27.53 -27.56 29.66
N ILE A 9 26.51 -27.14 30.41
CA ILE A 9 25.17 -26.90 29.88
C ILE A 9 25.25 -25.55 29.15
N VAL A 10 25.40 -25.57 27.82
CA VAL A 10 25.19 -24.39 26.98
C VAL A 10 23.69 -24.17 26.90
N ALA A 11 23.15 -23.37 27.82
CA ALA A 11 21.80 -22.86 27.73
C ALA A 11 21.75 -21.80 26.62
N CYS A 12 21.34 -22.19 25.42
CA CYS A 12 20.94 -21.26 24.37
C CYS A 12 19.67 -20.53 24.84
N PHE A 13 19.86 -19.37 25.47
CA PHE A 13 18.79 -18.41 25.66
C PHE A 13 18.34 -17.91 24.29
N GLY A 14 17.24 -18.47 23.79
CA GLY A 14 16.54 -17.94 22.62
C GLY A 14 16.02 -16.55 22.95
N LEU A 15 16.73 -15.53 22.48
CA LEU A 15 16.20 -14.16 22.42
C LEU A 15 15.08 -14.18 21.37
N GLY A 16 13.84 -14.30 21.84
CA GLY A 16 12.66 -14.11 21.00
C GLY A 16 12.63 -12.65 20.54
N SER A 17 13.13 -12.39 19.34
CA SER A 17 12.90 -11.12 18.66
C SER A 17 11.41 -10.98 18.41
N CYS A 18 10.76 -10.01 19.06
CA CYS A 18 9.44 -9.57 18.65
C CYS A 18 9.55 -9.02 17.24
N GLN A 19 9.17 -9.82 16.24
CA GLN A 19 9.01 -9.33 14.88
C GLN A 19 7.71 -8.53 14.87
N HIS A 20 7.82 -7.22 15.10
CA HIS A 20 6.72 -6.29 14.93
C HIS A 20 6.47 -6.20 13.42
N ALA A 21 5.52 -6.99 12.92
CA ALA A 21 4.99 -6.75 11.59
C ALA A 21 4.44 -5.32 11.57
N PRO A 22 4.67 -4.53 10.51
CA PRO A 22 4.04 -3.23 10.41
C PRO A 22 2.54 -3.41 10.57
N GLU A 23 1.97 -2.71 11.55
CA GLU A 23 0.55 -2.76 11.83
C GLU A 23 -0.17 -2.26 10.57
N SER A 24 -0.95 -3.14 9.93
CA SER A 24 -1.77 -2.78 8.79
C SER A 24 -2.79 -1.74 9.26
N VAL A 25 -2.78 -0.55 8.67
CA VAL A 25 -3.81 0.46 8.95
C VAL A 25 -5.16 -0.12 8.52
N PRO A 26 -6.15 -0.25 9.42
CA PRO A 26 -7.44 -0.80 9.05
C PRO A 26 -8.14 0.09 8.02
N VAL A 27 -8.59 -0.52 6.91
CA VAL A 27 -9.45 0.15 5.93
C VAL A 27 -10.87 0.24 6.48
N ALA A 28 -11.46 1.44 6.44
CA ALA A 28 -12.83 1.64 6.93
C ALA A 28 -13.83 0.76 6.13
N PRO A 29 -14.88 0.22 6.77
CA PRO A 29 -15.78 -0.75 6.16
C PRO A 29 -16.34 -0.37 4.79
N GLU A 30 -16.63 0.92 4.59
CA GLU A 30 -17.17 1.51 3.37
C GLU A 30 -16.18 1.50 2.18
N TYR A 31 -14.87 1.36 2.43
CA TYR A 31 -13.84 1.35 1.39
C TYR A 31 -13.24 -0.02 1.13
N ARG A 32 -13.68 -1.08 1.81
CA ARG A 32 -13.07 -2.42 1.66
C ARG A 32 -13.19 -2.98 0.24
N GLU A 33 -14.30 -2.74 -0.43
CA GLU A 33 -14.48 -3.21 -1.81
C GLU A 33 -13.56 -2.47 -2.77
N ALA A 34 -13.52 -1.14 -2.66
CA ALA A 34 -12.61 -0.29 -3.43
C ALA A 34 -11.13 -0.65 -3.18
N HIS A 35 -10.78 -0.95 -1.93
CA HIS A 35 -9.45 -1.40 -1.55
C HIS A 35 -9.11 -2.77 -2.16
N ALA A 36 -10.05 -3.72 -2.12
CA ALA A 36 -9.87 -5.02 -2.77
C ALA A 36 -9.69 -4.88 -4.28
N LEU A 37 -10.46 -4.00 -4.93
CA LEU A 37 -10.30 -3.67 -6.34
C LEU A 37 -8.92 -3.04 -6.61
N ALA A 38 -8.49 -2.08 -5.79
CA ALA A 38 -7.17 -1.47 -5.92
C ALA A 38 -6.04 -2.51 -5.77
N GLN A 39 -6.18 -3.45 -4.83
CA GLN A 39 -5.24 -4.56 -4.66
C GLN A 39 -5.23 -5.48 -5.88
N ALA A 40 -6.39 -5.82 -6.44
CA ALA A 40 -6.49 -6.73 -7.57
C ALA A 40 -6.01 -6.12 -8.90
N ALA A 41 -6.37 -4.87 -9.16
CA ALA A 41 -6.19 -4.24 -10.47
C ALA A 41 -5.00 -3.28 -10.53
N CYS A 42 -4.64 -2.61 -9.43
CA CYS A 42 -3.64 -1.53 -9.44
C CYS A 42 -2.31 -1.93 -8.76
N ALA A 43 -2.34 -2.85 -7.80
CA ALA A 43 -1.17 -3.17 -6.98
C ALA A 43 -0.04 -3.90 -7.70
N GLY A 44 -0.28 -4.37 -8.94
CA GLY A 44 0.78 -4.90 -9.80
C GLY A 44 1.81 -3.83 -10.20
N CYS A 45 1.40 -2.56 -10.24
CA CYS A 45 2.25 -1.44 -10.61
C CYS A 45 2.40 -0.41 -9.47
N HIS A 46 1.33 -0.13 -8.74
CA HIS A 46 1.29 0.91 -7.70
C HIS A 46 1.42 0.33 -6.29
N SER A 47 1.98 1.10 -5.36
CA SER A 47 1.70 0.88 -3.95
C SER A 47 0.34 1.49 -3.62
N VAL A 48 -0.61 0.65 -3.22
CA VAL A 48 -2.02 1.05 -2.99
C VAL A 48 -2.38 1.21 -1.52
N GLU A 49 -1.41 0.99 -0.63
CA GLU A 49 -1.54 1.08 0.82
C GLU A 49 -1.07 2.46 1.33
N PRO A 50 -1.38 2.85 2.58
CA PRO A 50 -0.87 4.10 3.16
C PRO A 50 0.65 4.22 3.19
N TYR A 51 1.35 3.08 3.16
CA TYR A 51 2.80 2.98 3.17
C TYR A 51 3.27 1.88 2.22
N GLY A 52 4.42 2.09 1.60
CA GLY A 52 5.04 1.12 0.69
C GLY A 52 5.70 1.82 -0.48
N LEU A 53 6.39 1.05 -1.31
CA LEU A 53 6.95 1.50 -2.57
C LEU A 53 6.21 0.79 -3.71
N SER A 54 5.95 1.52 -4.78
CA SER A 54 5.35 0.94 -5.98
C SER A 54 6.26 -0.12 -6.60
N PRO A 55 5.72 -1.29 -7.02
CA PRO A 55 6.49 -2.26 -7.78
C PRO A 55 7.08 -1.69 -9.07
N ASN A 56 6.35 -0.79 -9.73
CA ASN A 56 6.85 -0.01 -10.87
C ASN A 56 7.32 1.37 -10.40
N PRO A 57 8.62 1.73 -10.48
CA PRO A 57 9.12 3.04 -10.06
C PRO A 57 8.52 4.24 -10.81
N ALA A 58 7.98 4.02 -12.02
CA ALA A 58 7.30 5.07 -12.79
C ALA A 58 5.83 5.27 -12.35
N ALA A 59 5.27 4.32 -11.60
CA ALA A 59 3.91 4.39 -11.07
C ALA A 59 3.94 5.03 -9.68
N PRO A 60 3.41 6.24 -9.47
CA PRO A 60 3.42 6.88 -8.16
C PRO A 60 2.61 6.06 -7.14
N GLU A 61 3.03 6.08 -5.86
CA GLU A 61 2.23 5.47 -4.80
C GLU A 61 0.86 6.16 -4.69
N PHE A 62 -0.20 5.45 -4.30
CA PHE A 62 -1.51 6.07 -4.11
C PHE A 62 -1.49 7.22 -3.09
N PRO A 63 -0.76 7.14 -1.96
CA PRO A 63 -0.57 8.29 -1.08
C PRO A 63 0.06 9.51 -1.79
N ARG A 64 0.99 9.30 -2.73
CA ARG A 64 1.57 10.38 -3.53
C ARG A 64 0.52 11.03 -4.43
N ILE A 65 -0.34 10.23 -5.05
CA ILE A 65 -1.46 10.71 -5.86
C ILE A 65 -2.41 11.51 -4.98
N ALA A 66 -2.91 10.92 -3.89
CA ALA A 66 -3.90 11.51 -2.98
C ALA A 66 -3.49 12.88 -2.41
N ASN A 67 -2.17 13.07 -2.22
CA ASN A 67 -1.55 14.28 -1.69
C ASN A 67 -0.99 15.23 -2.77
N ALA A 68 -1.27 14.98 -4.06
CA ALA A 68 -0.88 15.88 -5.14
C ALA A 68 -1.57 17.24 -4.99
N ARG A 69 -0.79 18.33 -5.16
CA ARG A 69 -1.30 19.70 -5.03
C ARG A 69 -2.42 19.96 -6.03
N GLY A 70 -3.56 20.44 -5.53
CA GLY A 70 -4.71 20.79 -6.36
C GLY A 70 -5.57 19.60 -6.81
N LEU A 71 -5.25 18.36 -6.40
CA LEU A 71 -6.07 17.20 -6.74
C LEU A 71 -7.47 17.30 -6.11
N THR A 72 -8.49 17.22 -6.95
CA THR A 72 -9.90 17.06 -6.57
C THR A 72 -10.40 15.66 -6.91
N ARG A 73 -11.52 15.25 -6.30
CA ARG A 73 -12.20 14.00 -6.67
C ARG A 73 -12.54 13.97 -8.15
N ASP A 74 -13.16 15.02 -8.67
CA ASP A 74 -13.56 15.10 -10.08
C ASP A 74 -12.35 15.00 -11.03
N SER A 75 -11.22 15.63 -10.68
CA SER A 75 -10.00 15.53 -11.49
C SER A 75 -9.41 14.12 -11.48
N LEU A 76 -9.52 13.40 -10.37
CA LEU A 76 -9.06 12.02 -10.24
C LEU A 76 -9.99 11.07 -10.99
N ALA A 77 -11.30 11.22 -10.80
CA ALA A 77 -12.32 10.41 -11.47
C ALA A 77 -12.21 10.54 -12.99
N ASN A 78 -12.19 11.77 -13.51
CA ASN A 78 -12.02 12.02 -14.95
C ASN A 78 -10.75 11.37 -15.51
N TRP A 79 -9.66 11.37 -14.75
CA TRP A 79 -8.41 10.77 -15.18
C TRP A 79 -8.41 9.23 -15.12
N LEU A 80 -9.16 8.63 -14.19
CA LEU A 80 -9.39 7.18 -14.13
C LEU A 80 -10.31 6.71 -15.27
N THR A 81 -11.33 7.50 -15.64
CA THR A 81 -12.23 7.20 -16.77
C THR A 81 -11.48 7.13 -18.10
N GLU A 82 -10.56 8.07 -18.34
CA GLU A 82 -9.73 8.11 -19.56
C GLU A 82 -8.55 7.11 -19.50
N ALA A 83 -8.53 6.26 -18.47
CA ALA A 83 -7.60 5.15 -18.26
C ALA A 83 -6.15 5.50 -18.59
N HIS A 84 -5.48 6.35 -17.80
CA HIS A 84 -4.01 6.32 -17.63
C HIS A 84 -3.12 6.11 -18.89
N ASN A 85 -3.43 6.75 -20.02
CA ASN A 85 -2.73 6.51 -21.30
C ASN A 85 -3.01 5.12 -21.92
N TYR A 86 -4.24 4.61 -21.84
CA TYR A 86 -4.66 3.41 -22.56
C TYR A 86 -4.35 3.56 -24.06
N PRO A 87 -3.77 2.53 -24.71
CA PRO A 87 -3.42 1.21 -24.17
C PRO A 87 -1.96 1.08 -23.67
N GLU A 88 -1.19 2.16 -23.56
CA GLU A 88 0.26 2.06 -23.31
C GLU A 88 0.63 1.65 -21.87
N GLN A 89 -0.19 1.97 -20.85
CA GLN A 89 0.16 1.73 -19.44
C GLN A 89 -0.87 0.98 -18.61
N MET A 90 -2.15 1.01 -18.98
CA MET A 90 -3.22 0.20 -18.38
C MET A 90 -4.01 -0.47 -19.49
N ASP A 91 -4.17 -1.80 -19.44
CA ASP A 91 -4.87 -2.61 -20.44
C ASP A 91 -6.24 -3.11 -19.92
N PHE A 92 -6.97 -2.22 -19.24
CA PHE A 92 -8.32 -2.50 -18.77
C PHE A 92 -9.12 -1.21 -18.62
N TYR A 93 -10.45 -1.36 -18.53
CA TYR A 93 -11.39 -0.27 -18.27
C TYR A 93 -12.01 -0.44 -16.89
N LEU A 94 -12.37 0.68 -16.28
CA LEU A 94 -13.18 0.75 -15.08
C LEU A 94 -14.58 1.23 -15.49
N ASP A 95 -15.63 0.69 -14.88
CA ASP A 95 -16.95 1.29 -15.00
C ASP A 95 -17.08 2.55 -14.11
N GLU A 96 -18.19 3.27 -14.26
CA GLU A 96 -18.43 4.53 -13.54
C GLU A 96 -18.47 4.33 -12.01
N GLU A 97 -19.00 3.21 -11.52
CA GLU A 97 -19.06 2.91 -10.08
C GLU A 97 -17.67 2.60 -9.54
N GLU A 98 -16.87 1.83 -10.28
CA GLU A 98 -15.48 1.53 -9.95
C GLU A 98 -14.61 2.80 -9.92
N VAL A 99 -14.78 3.70 -10.89
CA VAL A 99 -14.07 5.00 -10.92
C VAL A 99 -14.38 5.82 -9.67
N GLU A 100 -15.65 5.95 -9.30
CA GLU A 100 -16.07 6.72 -8.13
C GLU A 100 -15.56 6.10 -6.83
N THR A 101 -15.70 4.78 -6.67
CA THR A 101 -15.29 4.09 -5.44
C THR A 101 -13.76 4.09 -5.27
N LEU A 102 -12.99 3.92 -6.36
CA LEU A 102 -11.54 4.03 -6.33
C LEU A 102 -11.09 5.46 -6.04
N SER A 103 -11.72 6.45 -6.65
CA SER A 103 -11.43 7.87 -6.37
C SER A 103 -11.67 8.20 -4.89
N ALA A 104 -12.77 7.69 -4.32
CA ALA A 104 -13.08 7.86 -2.92
C ALA A 104 -12.03 7.19 -2.02
N TYR A 105 -11.66 5.94 -2.31
CA TYR A 105 -10.62 5.22 -1.56
C TYR A 105 -9.26 5.91 -1.62
N ILE A 106 -8.78 6.30 -2.81
CA ILE A 106 -7.49 6.99 -2.97
C ILE A 106 -7.45 8.26 -2.11
N LEU A 107 -8.55 9.03 -2.08
CA LEU A 107 -8.61 10.25 -1.27
C LEU A 107 -8.56 10.01 0.24
N THR A 108 -8.87 8.80 0.72
CA THR A 108 -8.68 8.44 2.14
C THR A 108 -7.21 8.42 2.56
N LEU A 109 -6.30 8.28 1.59
CA LEU A 109 -4.86 8.23 1.82
C LEU A 109 -4.22 9.63 1.89
N ARG A 110 -5.03 10.68 1.77
CA ARG A 110 -4.58 12.07 1.96
C ARG A 110 -4.23 12.32 3.43
N ARG A 111 -3.11 12.99 3.65
CA ARG A 111 -2.55 13.28 4.97
C ARG A 111 -1.89 14.65 4.98
N GLU A 112 -2.17 15.43 6.01
CA GLU A 112 -1.56 16.77 6.19
C GLU A 112 -0.04 16.69 6.39
N ASP A 113 0.42 15.61 7.03
CA ASP A 113 1.83 15.32 7.31
C ASP A 113 2.49 14.46 6.23
N TYR A 114 1.91 14.38 5.03
CA TYR A 114 2.47 13.58 3.96
C TYR A 114 3.83 14.13 3.50
N HIS A 115 4.84 13.27 3.59
CA HIS A 115 6.16 13.51 3.00
C HIS A 115 6.41 12.43 1.95
N PRO A 116 6.72 12.82 0.70
CA PRO A 116 7.13 11.87 -0.32
C PRO A 116 8.33 11.04 0.16
N PRO A 117 8.37 9.72 -0.10
CA PRO A 117 9.44 8.86 0.39
C PRO A 117 10.84 9.11 -0.23
N TYR A 118 10.98 10.14 -1.09
CA TYR A 118 12.20 10.52 -1.80
C TYR A 118 12.16 11.97 -2.28
#